data_AF-A0A822BWD4-F1
#
_entry.id   AF-A0A822BWD4-F1
#
_cell.length_a   1.000
_cell.length_b   1.000
_cell.length_c   1.000
_cell.angle_alpha   90.00
_cell.angle_beta   90.00
_cell.angle_gamma   90.00
#
_symmetry.space_group_name_H-M   'P 1'
#
loop_
_entity.id
_entity.type
_entity.pdbx_description
1 polymer ?
#
loop_
_entity_poly.entity_id
_entity_poly.type
_entity_poly.pdbx_seq_one_letter_code
_entity_poly.pdbx_strand_id
1 'polypeptide(L)'
;YIKLSSPKLNNVMVLGAMHIHISILLFGFDEWFLDRNLVGYACMLRMFLFSGGFSLMFGSMFLKTLRVYRIFTSRNRPILHSKLLHDHHLLLICFILYGIDIIFMISWQIFDPHSVKITYGPIRRLNMDIIVLDEISYCDSTYRHKILPLIYIYKSLFLIMGGYLAAKTRHVHIAALNDSKFIVWSIYVVVLTSLFTFIVMISMNNLTTYVVICLVVIIMTSSILCLVFLPKVFILQNRRKSLHAVVSKDLVVGESRTRRFVVEISYYEKYRYAQLQNRELKTELIRVRTKKKHYRSVQGQETLDMSKTTNT
;
A
#
# COMPACT_ATOMS: atom_id res chain seq x y z
N TYR A 1 1.83 19.72 2.66
CA TYR A 1 2.11 18.49 1.89
C TYR A 1 2.91 17.40 2.65
N ILE A 2 4.20 17.57 3.01
CA ILE A 2 5.01 16.48 3.66
C ILE A 2 4.47 16.06 5.03
N LYS A 3 4.13 17.02 5.93
CA LYS A 3 3.54 16.71 7.24
C LYS A 3 2.11 16.11 7.15
N LEU A 4 1.45 16.24 6.00
CA LEU A 4 0.13 15.64 5.74
C LEU A 4 0.24 14.22 5.15
N SER A 5 1.40 13.86 4.57
CA SER A 5 1.65 12.55 3.92
C SER A 5 2.06 11.43 4.90
N SER A 6 2.08 11.68 6.22
CA SER A 6 2.64 10.76 7.23
C SER A 6 4.05 10.26 6.83
N PRO A 7 5.11 11.08 6.99
CA PRO A 7 6.46 10.72 6.53
C PRO A 7 6.96 9.40 7.13
N LYS A 8 6.57 9.09 8.38
CA LYS A 8 6.93 7.81 9.03
C LYS A 8 6.37 6.59 8.28
N LEU A 9 5.15 6.67 7.76
CA LEU A 9 4.56 5.58 6.95
C LEU A 9 5.16 5.50 5.54
N ASN A 10 5.70 6.59 4.99
CA ASN A 10 6.51 6.51 3.77
C ASN A 10 7.82 5.75 4.04
N ASN A 11 8.47 5.97 5.20
CA ASN A 11 9.68 5.24 5.56
C ASN A 11 9.41 3.74 5.74
N VAL A 12 8.29 3.36 6.39
CA VAL A 12 7.89 1.95 6.51
C VAL A 12 7.66 1.30 5.15
N MET A 13 7.07 2.03 4.19
CA MET A 13 6.90 1.55 2.83
C MET A 13 8.25 1.20 2.17
N VAL A 14 9.25 2.07 2.35
CA VAL A 14 10.61 1.86 1.83
C VAL A 14 11.29 0.66 2.51
N LEU A 15 11.14 0.52 3.83
CA LEU A 15 11.63 -0.66 4.56
C LEU A 15 11.00 -1.96 4.04
N GLY A 16 9.71 -1.94 3.71
CA GLY A 16 9.04 -3.07 3.07
C GLY A 16 9.61 -3.40 1.70
N ALA A 17 9.88 -2.39 0.86
CA ALA A 17 10.52 -2.59 -0.43
C ALA A 17 11.95 -3.14 -0.29
N MET A 18 12.73 -2.66 0.69
CA MET A 18 14.05 -3.21 1.01
C MET A 18 13.97 -4.69 1.37
N HIS A 19 13.00 -5.11 2.19
CA HIS A 19 12.80 -6.52 2.51
C HIS A 19 12.51 -7.37 1.26
N ILE A 20 11.66 -6.87 0.35
CA ILE A 20 11.36 -7.58 -0.91
C ILE A 20 12.63 -7.69 -1.77
N HIS A 21 13.43 -6.63 -1.89
CA HIS A 21 14.68 -6.69 -2.65
C HIS A 21 15.71 -7.65 -2.05
N ILE A 22 15.88 -7.64 -0.72
CA ILE A 22 16.77 -8.59 -0.03
C ILE A 22 16.28 -10.02 -0.26
N SER A 23 14.97 -10.27 -0.21
CA SER A 23 14.41 -11.59 -0.51
C SER A 23 14.81 -12.10 -1.90
N ILE A 24 14.72 -11.25 -2.93
CA ILE A 24 15.11 -11.61 -4.31
C ILE A 24 16.60 -11.96 -4.39
N LEU A 25 17.46 -11.19 -3.71
CA LEU A 25 18.89 -11.51 -3.64
C LEU A 25 19.11 -12.89 -2.99
N LEU A 26 18.34 -13.21 -1.93
CA LEU A 26 18.39 -14.52 -1.30
C LEU A 26 17.86 -15.66 -2.19
N PHE A 27 16.98 -15.39 -3.16
CA PHE A 27 16.57 -16.40 -4.13
C PHE A 27 17.69 -16.80 -5.09
N GLY A 28 18.68 -15.93 -5.31
CA GLY A 28 19.82 -16.20 -6.20
C GLY A 28 20.98 -16.92 -5.54
N PHE A 29 20.93 -17.09 -4.23
CA PHE A 29 21.94 -17.83 -3.50
C PHE A 29 21.64 -19.33 -3.54
N ASP A 30 22.57 -20.09 -4.12
CA ASP A 30 22.54 -21.55 -4.25
C ASP A 30 23.72 -22.21 -3.50
N GLU A 31 23.83 -23.53 -3.61
CA GLU A 31 24.91 -24.33 -3.00
C GLU A 31 26.31 -23.98 -3.52
N TRP A 32 26.41 -23.23 -4.63
CA TRP A 32 27.70 -22.74 -5.12
C TRP A 32 28.29 -21.65 -4.21
N PHE A 33 27.42 -20.80 -3.66
CA PHE A 33 27.84 -19.66 -2.82
C PHE A 33 27.77 -19.95 -1.33
N LEU A 34 26.88 -20.85 -0.89
CA LEU A 34 26.63 -21.12 0.53
C LEU A 34 26.68 -22.62 0.85
N ASP A 35 27.13 -22.92 2.07
CA ASP A 35 27.05 -24.27 2.61
C ASP A 35 25.58 -24.72 2.80
N ARG A 36 25.32 -26.03 2.74
CA ARG A 36 23.95 -26.59 2.69
C ARG A 36 23.07 -26.15 3.86
N ASN A 37 23.65 -26.02 5.05
CA ASN A 37 22.93 -25.55 6.24
C ASN A 37 22.47 -24.08 6.07
N LEU A 38 23.34 -23.23 5.51
CA LEU A 38 23.00 -21.84 5.24
C LEU A 38 21.97 -21.70 4.10
N VAL A 39 21.98 -22.60 3.11
CA VAL A 39 20.95 -22.65 2.06
C VAL A 39 19.56 -22.92 2.67
N GLY A 40 19.46 -23.83 3.64
CA GLY A 40 18.22 -24.08 4.37
C GLY A 40 17.68 -22.83 5.08
N TYR A 41 18.53 -22.09 5.80
CA TYR A 41 18.16 -20.84 6.44
C TYR A 41 17.77 -19.74 5.43
N ALA A 42 18.50 -19.61 4.33
CA ALA A 42 18.20 -18.66 3.26
C ALA A 42 16.82 -18.94 2.63
N CYS A 43 16.46 -20.21 2.48
CA CYS A 43 15.17 -20.63 1.96
C CYS A 43 13.98 -20.28 2.84
N MET A 44 14.16 -20.33 4.17
CA MET A 44 13.16 -19.80 5.08
C MET A 44 13.16 -18.27 5.02
N LEU A 45 14.31 -17.63 5.21
CA LEU A 45 14.42 -16.18 5.33
C LEU A 45 13.85 -15.43 4.11
N ARG A 46 14.07 -15.93 2.89
CA ARG A 46 13.51 -15.31 1.67
C ARG A 46 11.97 -15.23 1.70
N MET A 47 11.29 -16.26 2.21
CA MET A 47 9.82 -16.29 2.30
C MET A 47 9.31 -15.28 3.34
N PHE A 48 9.98 -15.19 4.48
CA PHE A 48 9.68 -14.22 5.54
C PHE A 48 9.85 -12.79 5.06
N LEU A 49 10.99 -12.48 4.46
CA LEU A 49 11.29 -11.16 3.93
C LEU A 49 10.32 -10.76 2.82
N PHE A 50 9.97 -11.68 1.92
CA PHE A 50 9.01 -11.40 0.85
C PHE A 50 7.61 -11.09 1.40
N SER A 51 7.05 -11.98 2.22
CA SER A 51 5.69 -11.83 2.76
C SER A 51 5.56 -10.66 3.72
N GLY A 52 6.53 -10.51 4.62
CA GLY A 52 6.57 -9.40 5.57
C GLY A 52 6.83 -8.06 4.87
N GLY A 53 7.75 -8.04 3.89
CA GLY A 53 8.02 -6.85 3.08
C GLY A 53 6.79 -6.38 2.30
N PHE A 54 6.03 -7.31 1.72
CA PHE A 54 4.75 -7.01 1.08
C PHE A 54 3.78 -6.32 2.04
N SER A 55 3.63 -6.83 3.27
CA SER A 55 2.70 -6.22 4.25
C SER A 55 3.18 -4.89 4.80
N LEU A 56 4.49 -4.67 4.97
CA LEU A 56 4.98 -3.33 5.33
C LEU A 56 4.71 -2.33 4.21
N MET A 57 4.96 -2.73 2.95
CA MET A 57 4.75 -1.89 1.78
C MET A 57 3.26 -1.54 1.60
N PHE A 58 2.39 -2.54 1.47
CA PHE A 58 0.95 -2.32 1.24
C PHE A 58 0.18 -1.94 2.51
N GLY A 59 0.59 -2.41 3.69
CA GLY A 59 0.06 -1.97 5.00
C GLY A 59 0.22 -0.49 5.23
N SER A 60 1.41 0.05 4.94
CA SER A 60 1.64 1.49 5.06
C SER A 60 0.81 2.32 4.07
N MET A 61 0.58 1.83 2.84
CA MET A 61 -0.32 2.47 1.87
C MET A 61 -1.78 2.41 2.33
N PHE A 62 -2.23 1.24 2.78
CA PHE A 62 -3.57 1.03 3.29
C PHE A 62 -3.88 1.98 4.44
N LEU A 63 -2.97 2.10 5.42
CA LEU A 63 -3.15 2.95 6.60
C LEU A 63 -3.15 4.44 6.26
N LYS A 64 -2.37 4.88 5.27
CA LYS A 64 -2.48 6.25 4.73
C LYS A 64 -3.87 6.51 4.15
N THR A 65 -4.41 5.57 3.39
CA THR A 65 -5.76 5.69 2.80
C THR A 65 -6.84 5.64 3.86
N LEU A 66 -6.67 4.82 4.90
CA LEU A 66 -7.57 4.73 6.03
C LEU A 66 -7.62 6.02 6.83
N ARG A 67 -6.48 6.68 7.03
CA ARG A 67 -6.43 8.03 7.62
C ARG A 67 -7.28 8.99 6.81
N VAL A 68 -7.09 9.04 5.50
CA VAL A 68 -7.84 9.92 4.59
C VAL A 68 -9.33 9.61 4.66
N TYR A 69 -9.73 8.36 4.46
CA TYR A 69 -11.12 7.92 4.52
C TYR A 69 -11.80 8.34 5.83
N ARG A 70 -11.15 8.10 6.98
CA ARG A 70 -11.73 8.48 8.28
C ARG A 70 -11.87 9.99 8.46
N ILE A 71 -10.91 10.78 7.99
CA ILE A 71 -11.01 12.25 8.05
C ILE A 71 -12.24 12.74 7.27
N PHE A 72 -12.55 12.15 6.11
CA PHE A 72 -13.67 12.57 5.26
C PHE A 72 -15.02 11.93 5.63
N THR A 73 -15.03 10.73 6.21
CA THR A 73 -16.26 9.99 6.54
C THR A 73 -16.72 10.17 8.00
N SER A 74 -15.90 10.75 8.88
CA SER A 74 -16.25 10.93 10.29
C SER A 74 -17.27 12.05 10.51
N ARG A 75 -18.56 11.73 10.30
CA ARG A 75 -19.70 12.60 10.65
C ARG A 75 -20.37 12.23 11.98
N ASN A 76 -20.13 11.02 12.50
CA ASN A 76 -20.92 10.45 13.61
C ASN A 76 -20.12 10.05 14.89
N ARG A 77 -18.79 10.17 14.95
CA ARG A 77 -18.01 9.79 16.17
C ARG A 77 -16.79 10.70 16.44
N PRO A 78 -16.96 11.85 17.11
CA PRO A 78 -15.88 12.82 17.36
C PRO A 78 -14.82 12.34 18.38
N ILE A 79 -15.14 11.39 19.27
CA ILE A 79 -14.26 10.99 20.39
C ILE A 79 -13.10 10.08 19.94
N LEU A 80 -13.28 9.28 18.88
CA LEU A 80 -12.21 8.42 18.33
C LEU A 80 -11.18 9.22 17.49
N HIS A 81 -11.48 10.49 17.20
CA HIS A 81 -10.73 11.36 16.30
C HIS A 81 -9.40 11.85 16.92
N SER A 82 -9.31 12.01 18.24
CA SER A 82 -8.10 12.58 18.87
C SER A 82 -6.95 11.58 18.98
N LYS A 83 -7.24 10.31 19.30
CA LYS A 83 -6.20 9.29 19.53
C LYS A 83 -5.67 8.70 18.22
N LEU A 84 -6.54 8.35 17.26
CA LEU A 84 -6.12 7.60 16.05
C LEU A 84 -5.56 8.48 14.90
N LEU A 85 -5.53 9.81 15.05
CA LEU A 85 -4.85 10.70 14.11
C LEU A 85 -3.34 10.77 14.33
N HIS A 86 -2.86 10.20 15.44
CA HIS A 86 -1.45 10.21 15.77
C HIS A 86 -0.70 9.13 14.98
N ASP A 87 0.37 9.52 14.29
CA ASP A 87 1.15 8.63 13.42
C ASP A 87 1.64 7.36 14.16
N HIS A 88 1.84 7.42 15.49
CA HIS A 88 2.22 6.27 16.30
C HIS A 88 1.18 5.15 16.33
N HIS A 89 -0.12 5.47 16.37
CA HIS A 89 -1.16 4.44 16.33
C HIS A 89 -1.23 3.76 14.96
N LEU A 90 -1.04 4.50 13.87
CA LEU A 90 -1.00 3.91 12.53
C LEU A 90 0.23 3.02 12.38
N LEU A 91 1.39 3.45 12.88
CA LEU A 91 2.60 2.62 12.91
C LEU A 91 2.36 1.34 13.72
N LEU A 92 1.73 1.43 14.89
CA LEU A 92 1.38 0.26 15.69
C LEU A 92 0.50 -0.73 14.90
N ILE A 93 -0.55 -0.25 14.22
CA ILE A 93 -1.39 -1.11 13.38
C ILE A 93 -0.56 -1.74 12.25
N CYS A 94 0.37 -1.00 11.65
CA CYS A 94 1.25 -1.53 10.60
C CYS A 94 2.15 -2.66 11.13
N PHE A 95 2.74 -2.48 12.32
CA PHE A 95 3.57 -3.51 12.95
C PHE A 95 2.77 -4.71 13.42
N ILE A 96 1.51 -4.53 13.85
CA ILE A 96 0.60 -5.65 14.14
C ILE A 96 0.33 -6.46 12.86
N LEU A 97 0.03 -5.81 11.74
CA LEU A 97 -0.17 -6.50 10.45
C LEU A 97 1.09 -7.28 10.02
N TYR A 98 2.26 -6.67 10.17
CA TYR A 98 3.53 -7.36 9.92
C TYR A 98 3.75 -8.54 10.88
N GLY A 99 3.47 -8.36 12.18
CA GLY A 99 3.58 -9.40 13.19
C GLY A 99 2.69 -10.62 12.89
N ILE A 100 1.47 -10.40 12.39
CA ILE A 100 0.57 -11.48 11.97
C ILE A 100 1.23 -12.33 10.88
N ASP A 101 1.88 -11.73 9.89
CA ASP A 101 2.59 -12.49 8.85
C ASP A 101 3.78 -13.27 9.39
N ILE A 102 4.56 -12.65 10.27
CA ILE A 102 5.72 -13.31 10.86
C ILE A 102 5.26 -14.50 11.71
N ILE A 103 4.22 -14.33 12.53
CA ILE A 103 3.64 -15.43 13.31
C ILE A 103 3.15 -16.54 12.38
N PHE A 104 2.41 -16.19 11.31
CA PHE A 104 1.94 -17.18 10.34
C PHE A 104 3.10 -17.94 9.69
N MET A 105 4.16 -17.24 9.28
CA MET A 105 5.35 -17.85 8.68
C MET A 105 6.13 -18.71 9.68
N ILE A 106 6.28 -18.29 10.93
CA ILE A 106 6.88 -19.09 11.99
C ILE A 106 6.07 -20.37 12.21
N SER A 107 4.75 -20.26 12.36
CA SER A 107 3.88 -21.41 12.51
C SER A 107 4.04 -22.39 11.35
N TRP A 108 4.10 -21.90 10.11
CA TRP A 108 4.38 -22.76 8.97
C TRP A 108 5.72 -23.49 9.11
N GLN A 109 6.82 -22.80 9.43
CA GLN A 109 8.12 -23.48 9.58
C GLN A 109 8.17 -24.46 10.75
N ILE A 110 7.39 -24.26 11.82
CA ILE A 110 7.33 -25.21 12.93
C ILE A 110 6.60 -26.50 12.51
N PHE A 111 5.51 -26.38 11.76
CA PHE A 111 4.70 -27.54 11.37
C PHE A 111 5.20 -28.27 10.10
N ASP A 112 5.74 -27.53 9.14
CA ASP A 112 6.22 -28.05 7.86
C ASP A 112 7.48 -27.26 7.44
N PRO A 113 8.62 -27.51 8.11
CA PRO A 113 9.88 -26.83 7.82
C PRO A 113 10.30 -27.08 6.37
N HIS A 114 10.80 -26.04 5.72
CA HIS A 114 11.33 -26.19 4.37
C HIS A 114 12.67 -26.94 4.42
N SER A 115 12.76 -28.01 3.64
CA SER A 115 14.00 -28.77 3.45
C SER A 115 14.53 -28.57 2.04
N VAL A 116 15.86 -28.67 1.90
CA VAL A 116 16.51 -28.71 0.60
C VAL A 116 16.27 -30.10 0.00
N LYS A 117 15.64 -30.14 -1.17
CA LYS A 117 15.41 -31.35 -1.96
C LYS A 117 16.24 -31.29 -3.23
N ILE A 118 16.63 -32.45 -3.70
CA ILE A 118 17.44 -32.61 -4.90
C ILE A 118 16.59 -33.29 -5.98
N THR A 119 16.60 -32.75 -7.18
CA THR A 119 16.08 -33.42 -8.37
C THR A 119 17.13 -33.46 -9.47
N TYR A 120 17.01 -34.42 -10.38
CA TYR A 120 17.97 -34.60 -11.45
C TYR A 120 17.39 -34.12 -12.78
N GLY A 121 18.18 -33.35 -13.52
CA GLY A 121 17.89 -32.95 -14.88
C GLY A 121 18.05 -34.10 -15.88
N PRO A 122 17.81 -33.82 -17.18
CA PRO A 122 17.99 -34.81 -18.23
C PRO A 122 19.47 -35.23 -18.33
N ILE A 123 19.69 -36.52 -18.54
CA ILE A 123 21.03 -37.08 -18.74
C ILE A 123 21.60 -36.56 -20.07
N ARG A 124 22.77 -35.91 -20.02
CA ARG A 124 23.51 -35.48 -21.21
C ARG A 124 24.74 -36.35 -21.40
N ARG A 125 24.80 -37.12 -22.49
CA ARG A 125 26.03 -37.84 -22.88
C ARG A 125 26.93 -36.88 -23.64
N LEU A 126 28.13 -36.64 -23.11
CA LEU A 126 29.13 -35.80 -23.79
C LEU A 126 30.00 -36.65 -24.72
N ASN A 127 30.40 -37.85 -24.27
CA ASN A 127 31.19 -38.84 -25.02
C ASN A 127 30.79 -40.27 -24.60
N MET A 128 31.38 -41.30 -25.22
CA MET A 128 31.10 -42.72 -24.90
C MET A 128 31.34 -43.05 -23.41
N ASP A 129 32.28 -42.36 -22.76
CA ASP A 129 32.69 -42.64 -21.38
C ASP A 129 32.23 -41.57 -20.36
N ILE A 130 31.60 -40.47 -20.81
CA ILE A 130 31.23 -39.35 -19.93
C ILE A 130 29.75 -39.04 -20.03
N ILE A 131 29.07 -39.21 -18.90
CA ILE A 131 27.66 -38.86 -18.70
C ILE A 131 27.59 -37.70 -17.70
N VAL A 132 26.93 -36.62 -18.08
CA VAL A 132 26.67 -35.46 -17.23
C VAL A 132 25.22 -35.53 -16.75
N LEU A 133 25.05 -35.52 -15.43
CA LEU A 133 23.75 -35.44 -14.77
C LEU A 133 23.66 -34.11 -14.04
N ASP A 134 22.70 -33.27 -14.42
CA ASP A 134 22.49 -31.99 -13.75
C ASP A 134 21.77 -32.21 -12.42
N GLU A 135 22.37 -31.80 -11.32
CA GLU A 135 21.74 -31.81 -10.00
C GLU A 135 21.09 -30.44 -9.73
N ILE A 136 19.80 -30.44 -9.38
CA ILE A 136 19.03 -29.23 -9.11
C ILE A 136 18.53 -29.29 -7.66
N SER A 137 19.15 -28.48 -6.80
CA SER A 137 18.70 -28.27 -5.43
C SER A 137 17.61 -27.20 -5.35
N TYR A 138 16.52 -27.50 -4.67
CA TYR A 138 15.41 -26.57 -4.46
C TYR A 138 14.81 -26.74 -3.07
N CYS A 139 14.26 -25.65 -2.53
CA CYS A 139 13.62 -25.70 -1.23
C CYS A 139 12.12 -25.93 -1.37
N ASP A 140 11.64 -26.90 -0.61
CA ASP A 140 10.27 -27.36 -0.71
C ASP A 140 9.74 -27.84 0.64
N SER A 141 8.41 -27.84 0.77
CA SER A 141 7.71 -28.29 1.96
C SER A 141 6.57 -29.23 1.56
N THR A 142 6.18 -30.13 2.45
CA THR A 142 5.23 -31.21 2.11
C THR A 142 3.84 -30.63 1.78
N TYR A 143 3.43 -29.60 2.52
CA TYR A 143 2.13 -28.96 2.39
C TYR A 143 2.17 -27.62 1.66
N ARG A 144 3.27 -27.32 0.95
CA ARG A 144 3.44 -26.07 0.18
C ARG A 144 2.24 -25.76 -0.72
N HIS A 145 1.75 -26.76 -1.45
CA HIS A 145 0.62 -26.62 -2.38
C HIS A 145 -0.72 -26.29 -1.69
N LYS A 146 -0.83 -26.49 -0.37
CA LYS A 146 -2.03 -26.13 0.41
C LYS A 146 -1.86 -24.78 1.12
N ILE A 147 -0.69 -24.54 1.72
CA ILE A 147 -0.45 -23.36 2.54
C ILE A 147 -0.20 -22.11 1.68
N LEU A 148 0.50 -22.26 0.55
CA LEU A 148 0.85 -21.14 -0.32
C LEU A 148 -0.39 -20.48 -0.98
N PRO A 149 -1.38 -21.23 -1.51
CA PRO A 149 -2.65 -20.64 -1.96
C PRO A 149 -3.42 -19.93 -0.84
N LEU A 150 -3.39 -20.46 0.39
CA LEU A 150 -4.04 -19.83 1.54
C LEU A 150 -3.45 -18.44 1.84
N ILE A 151 -2.12 -18.33 1.79
CA ILE A 151 -1.42 -17.03 1.91
C ILE A 151 -1.87 -16.09 0.79
N TYR A 152 -1.90 -16.56 -0.47
CA TYR A 152 -2.32 -15.72 -1.59
C TYR A 152 -3.76 -15.23 -1.46
N ILE A 153 -4.70 -16.06 -1.00
CA ILE A 153 -6.08 -15.66 -0.76
C ILE A 153 -6.12 -14.56 0.32
N TYR A 154 -5.44 -14.77 1.45
CA TYR A 154 -5.33 -13.78 2.53
C TYR A 154 -4.76 -12.44 2.04
N LYS A 155 -3.65 -12.45 1.29
CA LYS A 155 -3.03 -11.23 0.74
C LYS A 155 -3.92 -10.54 -0.29
N SER A 156 -4.64 -11.31 -1.11
CA SER A 156 -5.56 -10.79 -2.12
C SER A 156 -6.75 -10.09 -1.48
N LEU A 157 -7.35 -10.68 -0.44
CA LEU A 157 -8.41 -10.05 0.35
C LEU A 157 -7.93 -8.74 0.99
N PHE A 158 -6.70 -8.71 1.50
CA PHE A 158 -6.08 -7.50 2.03
C PHE A 158 -5.94 -6.40 0.96
N LEU A 159 -5.49 -6.75 -0.26
CA LEU A 159 -5.42 -5.81 -1.39
C LEU A 159 -6.81 -5.30 -1.81
N ILE A 160 -7.82 -6.17 -1.87
CA ILE A 160 -9.20 -5.81 -2.22
C ILE A 160 -9.76 -4.81 -1.21
N MET A 161 -9.54 -5.03 0.09
CA MET A 161 -9.92 -4.10 1.14
C MET A 161 -9.24 -2.73 0.97
N GLY A 162 -7.96 -2.73 0.57
CA GLY A 162 -7.24 -1.50 0.21
C GLY A 162 -7.82 -0.78 -1.01
N GLY A 163 -8.19 -1.54 -2.05
CA GLY A 163 -8.85 -1.02 -3.25
C GLY A 163 -10.22 -0.41 -2.95
N TYR A 164 -11.03 -1.08 -2.11
CA TYR A 164 -12.32 -0.56 -1.65
C TYR A 164 -12.17 0.81 -0.96
N LEU A 165 -11.18 0.93 -0.09
CA LEU A 165 -10.90 2.16 0.64
C LEU A 165 -10.40 3.28 -0.28
N ALA A 166 -9.55 2.93 -1.27
CA ALA A 166 -9.12 3.85 -2.31
C ALA A 166 -10.30 4.34 -3.16
N ALA A 167 -11.25 3.47 -3.50
CA ALA A 167 -12.45 3.83 -4.25
C ALA A 167 -13.33 4.81 -3.45
N LYS A 168 -13.54 4.57 -2.16
CA LYS A 168 -14.32 5.48 -1.29
C LYS A 168 -13.66 6.85 -1.11
N THR A 169 -12.36 6.97 -1.33
CA THR A 169 -11.60 8.23 -1.22
C THR A 169 -11.38 8.94 -2.56
N ARG A 170 -11.85 8.37 -3.69
CA ARG A 170 -11.63 8.91 -5.04
C ARG A 170 -12.36 10.22 -5.35
N HIS A 171 -13.54 10.44 -4.78
CA HIS A 171 -14.38 11.61 -5.09
C HIS A 171 -13.99 12.89 -4.35
N VAL A 172 -12.99 12.83 -3.48
CA VAL A 172 -12.51 13.98 -2.72
C VAL A 172 -11.51 14.75 -3.58
N HIS A 173 -12.01 15.74 -4.32
CA HIS A 173 -11.25 16.60 -5.26
C HIS A 173 -10.35 17.62 -4.53
N ILE A 174 -9.30 17.15 -3.86
CA ILE A 174 -8.21 18.00 -3.38
C ILE A 174 -6.93 17.55 -4.10
N ALA A 175 -6.30 18.43 -4.88
CA ALA A 175 -5.06 18.16 -5.62
C ALA A 175 -3.85 17.78 -4.72
N ALA A 176 -4.05 17.77 -3.40
CA ALA A 176 -3.17 17.20 -2.40
C ALA A 176 -3.31 15.67 -2.19
N LEU A 177 -4.28 15.04 -2.87
CA LEU A 177 -4.90 13.75 -2.52
C LEU A 177 -5.02 12.80 -3.73
N ASN A 178 -4.16 12.93 -4.75
CA ASN A 178 -4.10 12.00 -5.88
C ASN A 178 -3.51 10.61 -5.49
N ASP A 179 -3.18 10.42 -4.19
CA ASP A 179 -2.64 9.19 -3.60
C ASP A 179 -3.57 7.97 -3.84
N SER A 180 -4.90 8.15 -3.86
CA SER A 180 -5.84 7.05 -4.10
C SER A 180 -5.71 6.43 -5.51
N LYS A 181 -5.38 7.23 -6.53
CA LYS A 181 -5.14 6.72 -7.89
C LYS A 181 -3.87 5.88 -7.96
N PHE A 182 -2.80 6.32 -7.29
CA PHE A 182 -1.54 5.57 -7.27
C PHE A 182 -1.68 4.22 -6.55
N ILE A 183 -2.54 4.14 -5.54
CA ILE A 183 -2.84 2.89 -4.84
C ILE A 183 -3.60 1.92 -5.76
N VAL A 184 -4.60 2.39 -6.50
CA VAL A 184 -5.31 1.57 -7.49
C VAL A 184 -4.36 1.07 -8.58
N TRP A 185 -3.48 1.94 -9.11
CA TRP A 185 -2.44 1.54 -10.05
C TRP A 185 -1.47 0.50 -9.44
N SER A 186 -1.08 0.67 -8.19
CA SER A 186 -0.19 -0.28 -7.51
C SER A 186 -0.85 -1.66 -7.37
N ILE A 187 -2.14 -1.71 -7.02
CA ILE A 187 -2.91 -2.96 -6.98
C ILE A 187 -2.96 -3.60 -8.38
N TYR A 188 -3.20 -2.81 -9.42
CA TYR A 188 -3.24 -3.29 -10.80
C TYR A 188 -1.91 -3.93 -11.23
N VAL A 189 -0.78 -3.25 -10.97
CA VAL A 189 0.55 -3.77 -11.30
C VAL A 189 0.81 -5.09 -10.57
N VAL A 190 0.49 -5.21 -9.27
CA VAL A 190 0.66 -6.47 -8.53
C VAL A 190 -0.15 -7.61 -9.11
N VAL A 191 -1.44 -7.38 -9.38
CA VAL A 191 -2.31 -8.43 -9.92
C VAL A 191 -1.82 -8.88 -11.29
N LEU A 192 -1.53 -7.94 -12.19
CA LEU A 192 -1.05 -8.26 -13.54
C LEU A 192 0.28 -9.02 -13.52
N THR A 193 1.23 -8.56 -12.72
CA THR A 193 2.54 -9.20 -12.59
C THR A 193 2.44 -10.58 -11.95
N SER A 194 1.58 -10.77 -10.94
CA SER A 194 1.35 -12.10 -10.33
C SER A 194 0.79 -13.13 -11.31
N LEU A 195 -0.18 -12.75 -12.15
CA LEU A 195 -0.72 -13.60 -13.21
C LEU A 195 0.36 -13.96 -14.24
N PHE A 196 1.15 -12.98 -14.65
CA PHE A 196 2.27 -13.19 -15.57
C PHE A 196 3.30 -14.16 -14.99
N THR A 197 3.71 -13.98 -13.73
CA THR A 197 4.66 -14.90 -13.07
C THR A 197 4.12 -16.33 -12.94
N PHE A 198 2.82 -16.50 -12.72
CA PHE A 198 2.18 -17.81 -12.66
C PHE A 198 2.25 -18.52 -14.02
N ILE A 199 1.96 -17.82 -15.12
CA ILE A 199 2.06 -18.35 -16.49
C ILE A 199 3.50 -18.77 -16.80
N VAL A 200 4.47 -17.91 -16.49
CA VAL A 200 5.90 -18.18 -16.71
C VAL A 200 6.35 -19.42 -15.95
N MET A 201 5.94 -19.57 -14.68
CA MET A 201 6.31 -20.71 -13.84
C MET A 201 5.86 -22.06 -14.42
N ILE A 202 4.72 -22.09 -15.13
CA ILE A 202 4.20 -23.32 -15.76
C ILE A 202 4.88 -23.57 -17.12
N SER A 203 5.27 -22.51 -17.82
CA SER A 203 5.66 -22.59 -19.24
C SER A 203 7.17 -22.69 -19.47
N MET A 204 7.99 -22.23 -18.53
CA MET A 204 9.43 -22.04 -18.73
C MET A 204 10.27 -22.94 -17.80
N ASN A 205 11.53 -23.20 -18.20
CA ASN A 205 12.48 -23.94 -17.38
C ASN A 205 12.89 -23.14 -16.12
N ASN A 206 13.41 -23.83 -15.10
CA ASN A 206 13.68 -23.26 -13.78
C ASN A 206 14.56 -22.00 -13.80
N LEU A 207 15.62 -21.99 -14.62
CA LEU A 207 16.53 -20.84 -14.73
C LEU A 207 15.82 -19.61 -15.32
N THR A 208 15.12 -19.78 -16.43
CA THR A 208 14.39 -18.67 -17.08
C THR A 208 13.28 -18.16 -16.17
N THR A 209 12.53 -19.07 -15.55
CA THR A 209 11.49 -18.72 -14.57
C THR A 209 12.06 -17.88 -13.44
N TYR A 210 13.21 -18.26 -12.87
CA TYR A 210 13.87 -17.49 -11.82
C TYR A 210 14.25 -16.07 -12.28
N VAL A 211 14.94 -15.94 -13.43
CA VAL A 211 15.37 -14.64 -13.96
C VAL A 211 14.17 -13.73 -14.23
N VAL A 212 13.12 -14.28 -14.86
CA VAL A 212 11.90 -13.52 -15.16
C VAL A 212 11.18 -13.08 -13.89
N ILE A 213 11.04 -13.95 -12.88
CA ILE A 213 10.42 -13.59 -11.59
C ILE A 213 11.22 -12.45 -10.92
N CYS A 214 12.55 -12.53 -10.88
CA CYS A 214 13.39 -11.49 -10.29
C CYS A 214 13.17 -10.14 -10.96
N LEU A 215 13.22 -10.11 -12.30
CA LEU A 215 13.00 -8.89 -13.07
C LEU A 215 11.61 -8.31 -12.84
N VAL A 216 10.57 -9.16 -12.88
CA VAL A 216 9.19 -8.74 -12.67
C VAL A 216 9.01 -8.13 -11.28
N VAL A 217 9.54 -8.76 -10.23
CA VAL A 217 9.41 -8.25 -8.87
C VAL A 217 10.19 -6.93 -8.71
N ILE A 218 11.41 -6.83 -9.24
CA ILE A 218 12.22 -5.59 -9.17
C ILE A 218 11.51 -4.44 -9.89
N ILE A 219 11.00 -4.68 -11.11
CA ILE A 219 10.29 -3.67 -11.90
C ILE A 219 9.01 -3.27 -11.18
N MET A 220 8.25 -4.23 -10.64
CA MET A 220 7.02 -3.98 -9.89
C MET A 220 7.29 -3.09 -8.67
N THR A 221 8.19 -3.49 -7.77
CA THR A 221 8.47 -2.74 -6.54
C THR A 221 9.02 -1.35 -6.85
N SER A 222 9.93 -1.24 -7.82
CA SER A 222 10.48 0.04 -8.27
C SER A 222 9.40 0.94 -8.87
N SER A 223 8.50 0.40 -9.70
CA SER A 223 7.38 1.15 -10.27
C SER A 223 6.46 1.69 -9.19
N ILE A 224 6.12 0.89 -8.18
CA ILE A 224 5.27 1.29 -7.05
C ILE A 224 5.94 2.42 -6.24
N LEU A 225 7.23 2.29 -5.92
CA LEU A 225 7.99 3.36 -5.25
C LEU A 225 8.00 4.64 -6.08
N CYS A 226 8.32 4.54 -7.37
CA CYS A 226 8.33 5.68 -8.29
C CYS A 226 6.96 6.37 -8.35
N LEU A 227 5.87 5.63 -8.49
CA LEU A 227 4.51 6.19 -8.55
C LEU A 227 4.14 6.95 -7.27
N VAL A 228 4.59 6.49 -6.10
CA VAL A 228 4.28 7.14 -4.82
C VAL A 228 5.19 8.32 -4.50
N PHE A 229 6.48 8.23 -4.85
CA PHE A 229 7.49 9.22 -4.45
C PHE A 229 7.76 10.28 -5.53
N LEU A 230 7.77 9.94 -6.83
CA LEU A 230 8.10 10.90 -7.90
C LEU A 230 7.19 12.14 -7.93
N PRO A 231 5.85 12.02 -7.81
CA PRO A 231 4.98 13.20 -7.79
C PRO A 231 5.32 14.13 -6.62
N LYS A 232 5.68 13.55 -5.46
CA LYS A 232 6.02 14.30 -4.25
C LYS A 232 7.36 15.02 -4.42
N VAL A 233 8.35 14.36 -5.01
CA VAL A 233 9.66 14.96 -5.30
C VAL A 233 9.55 16.09 -6.32
N PHE A 234 8.79 15.90 -7.40
CA PHE A 234 8.60 16.92 -8.44
C PHE A 234 7.95 18.19 -7.88
N ILE A 235 6.90 18.05 -7.06
CA ILE A 235 6.24 19.19 -6.40
C ILE A 235 7.24 19.94 -5.49
N LEU A 236 8.10 19.22 -4.76
CA LEU A 236 9.10 19.83 -3.89
C LEU A 236 10.19 20.57 -4.68
N GLN A 237 10.67 19.98 -5.78
CA GLN A 237 11.64 20.63 -6.65
C GLN A 237 11.05 21.89 -7.29
N ASN A 238 9.81 21.84 -7.78
CA ASN A 238 9.18 22.99 -8.40
C ASN A 238 8.95 24.12 -7.38
N ARG A 239 8.58 23.78 -6.14
CA ARG A 239 8.49 24.75 -5.02
C ARG A 239 9.85 25.31 -4.63
N ARG A 240 10.91 24.49 -4.63
CA ARG A 240 12.26 24.95 -4.35
C ARG A 240 12.72 25.93 -5.44
N LYS A 241 12.46 25.63 -6.72
CA LYS A 241 12.73 26.55 -7.83
C LYS A 241 11.95 27.86 -7.71
N SER A 242 10.65 27.81 -7.40
CA SER A 242 9.85 29.02 -7.19
C SER A 242 10.32 29.82 -5.97
N LEU A 243 10.71 29.14 -4.88
CA LEU A 243 11.23 29.79 -3.68
C LEU A 243 12.58 30.45 -3.97
N HIS A 244 13.49 29.79 -4.68
CA HIS A 244 14.76 30.42 -5.09
C HIS A 244 14.51 31.58 -6.06
N ALA A 245 13.55 31.48 -7.00
CA ALA A 245 13.20 32.58 -7.87
C ALA A 245 12.62 33.79 -7.11
N VAL A 246 11.84 33.55 -6.05
CA VAL A 246 11.34 34.61 -5.16
C VAL A 246 12.47 35.16 -4.28
N VAL A 247 13.31 34.31 -3.68
CA VAL A 247 14.47 34.73 -2.88
C VAL A 247 15.48 35.52 -3.72
N SER A 248 15.74 35.13 -4.96
CA SER A 248 16.60 35.89 -5.88
C SER A 248 16.00 37.25 -6.27
N LYS A 249 14.67 37.37 -6.32
CA LYS A 249 13.98 38.66 -6.52
C LYS A 249 13.92 39.50 -5.24
N ASP A 250 13.77 38.87 -4.08
CA ASP A 250 13.72 39.50 -2.75
C ASP A 250 15.12 39.79 -2.18
N LEU A 251 16.20 39.19 -2.69
CA LEU A 251 17.58 39.61 -2.38
C LEU A 251 17.89 40.99 -2.96
N VAL A 252 17.08 41.48 -3.92
CA VAL A 252 17.06 42.89 -4.35
C VAL A 252 16.15 43.75 -3.44
N VAL A 253 15.29 43.14 -2.61
CA VAL A 253 14.33 43.81 -1.72
C VAL A 253 14.18 43.06 -0.37
N GLY A 254 15.16 43.22 0.53
CA GLY A 254 15.01 43.01 1.99
C GLY A 254 14.61 41.62 2.51
N GLU A 255 15.57 40.95 3.17
CA GLU A 255 15.61 39.57 3.70
C GLU A 255 14.50 39.12 4.71
N SER A 256 13.57 40.00 5.10
CA SER A 256 12.55 39.70 6.14
C SER A 256 11.22 39.12 5.63
N ARG A 257 10.92 39.21 4.33
CA ARG A 257 9.60 38.80 3.78
C ARG A 257 9.47 37.31 3.45
N THR A 258 10.56 36.61 3.17
CA THR A 258 10.50 35.26 2.61
C THR A 258 9.99 34.20 3.59
N ARG A 259 10.33 34.31 4.90
CA ARG A 259 9.75 33.42 5.94
C ARG A 259 8.25 33.62 6.09
N ARG A 260 7.75 34.84 5.93
CA ARG A 260 6.32 35.19 6.05
C ARG A 260 5.52 34.55 4.90
N PHE A 261 6.08 34.55 3.69
CA PHE A 261 5.45 33.98 2.49
C PHE A 261 5.30 32.45 2.53
N VAL A 262 6.29 31.71 3.05
CA VAL A 262 6.19 30.24 3.20
C VAL A 262 5.14 29.84 4.25
N VAL A 263 5.02 30.63 5.32
CA VAL A 263 3.96 30.45 6.33
C VAL A 263 2.59 30.76 5.71
N GLU A 264 2.47 31.83 4.93
CA GLU A 264 1.23 32.19 4.21
C GLU A 264 0.76 31.09 3.27
N ILE A 265 1.65 30.46 2.48
CA ILE A 265 1.25 29.36 1.58
C ILE A 265 0.72 28.15 2.38
N SER A 266 1.36 27.80 3.51
CA SER A 266 0.87 26.72 4.37
C SER A 266 -0.45 27.07 5.06
N TYR A 267 -0.67 28.36 5.37
CA TYR A 267 -1.91 28.86 5.95
C TYR A 267 -3.03 28.88 4.90
N TYR A 268 -2.72 29.25 3.66
CA TYR A 268 -3.63 29.27 2.53
C TYR A 268 -4.13 27.87 2.17
N GLU A 269 -3.27 26.84 2.23
CA GLU A 269 -3.70 25.44 2.08
C GLU A 269 -4.64 25.00 3.19
N LYS A 270 -4.34 25.33 4.46
CA LYS A 270 -5.25 25.04 5.60
C LYS A 270 -6.58 25.79 5.47
N TYR A 271 -6.54 27.05 5.08
CA TYR A 271 -7.72 27.90 4.88
C TYR A 271 -8.58 27.37 3.73
N ARG A 272 -7.96 26.94 2.63
CA ARG A 272 -8.65 26.33 1.48
C ARG A 272 -9.32 25.01 1.85
N TYR A 273 -8.68 24.21 2.70
CA TYR A 273 -9.27 22.98 3.24
C TYR A 273 -10.49 23.27 4.13
N ALA A 274 -10.36 24.26 5.03
CA ALA A 274 -11.46 24.71 5.87
C ALA A 274 -12.62 25.31 5.06
N GLN A 275 -12.33 26.00 3.95
CA GLN A 275 -13.33 26.53 3.03
C GLN A 275 -14.09 25.42 2.29
N LEU A 276 -13.39 24.39 1.81
CA LEU A 276 -14.04 23.24 1.17
C LEU A 276 -14.96 22.50 2.14
N GLN A 277 -14.50 22.28 3.37
CA GLN A 277 -15.30 21.68 4.43
C GLN A 277 -16.53 22.53 4.77
N ASN A 278 -16.38 23.86 4.84
CA ASN A 278 -17.50 24.78 5.03
C ASN A 278 -18.50 24.76 3.88
N ARG A 279 -18.03 24.61 2.64
CA ARG A 279 -18.90 24.58 1.45
C ARG A 279 -19.75 23.32 1.43
N GLU A 280 -19.16 22.16 1.74
CA GLU A 280 -19.90 20.92 1.92
C GLU A 280 -20.89 21.00 3.09
N LEU A 281 -20.48 21.56 4.23
CA LEU A 281 -21.35 21.81 5.38
C LEU A 281 -22.58 22.65 5.01
N LYS A 282 -22.40 23.73 4.22
CA LYS A 282 -23.50 24.59 3.76
C LYS A 282 -24.48 23.84 2.84
N THR A 283 -23.97 23.09 1.86
CA THR A 283 -24.82 22.29 0.96
C THR A 283 -25.64 21.26 1.73
N GLU A 284 -25.05 20.66 2.75
CA GLU A 284 -25.72 19.69 3.62
C GLU A 284 -26.72 20.33 4.58
N LEU A 285 -26.44 21.54 5.08
CA LEU A 285 -27.38 22.29 5.92
C LEU A 285 -28.63 22.68 5.14
N ILE A 286 -28.49 22.97 3.84
CA ILE A 286 -29.61 23.16 2.92
C ILE A 286 -30.42 21.88 2.79
N ARG A 287 -29.80 20.71 2.53
CA ARG A 287 -30.51 19.42 2.45
C ARG A 287 -31.31 19.10 3.70
N VAL A 288 -30.73 19.29 4.88
CA VAL A 288 -31.42 19.05 6.16
C VAL A 288 -32.60 20.02 6.35
N ARG A 289 -32.43 21.30 6.01
CA ARG A 289 -33.54 22.28 6.04
C ARG A 289 -34.67 21.89 5.08
N THR A 290 -34.35 21.40 3.89
CA THR A 290 -35.35 20.95 2.91
C THR A 290 -36.11 19.73 3.42
N LYS A 291 -35.41 18.73 3.97
CA LYS A 291 -36.06 17.57 4.62
C LYS A 291 -36.95 18.00 5.79
N LYS A 292 -36.49 18.90 6.66
CA LYS A 292 -37.29 19.40 7.79
C LYS A 292 -38.54 20.14 7.32
N LYS A 293 -38.46 20.92 6.24
CA LYS A 293 -39.64 21.57 5.63
C LYS A 293 -40.64 20.52 5.10
N HIS A 294 -40.14 19.49 4.43
CA HIS A 294 -40.98 18.40 3.91
C HIS A 294 -41.67 17.60 5.02
N TYR A 295 -40.96 17.27 6.11
CA TYR A 295 -41.60 16.62 7.27
C TYR A 295 -42.68 17.50 7.91
N ARG A 296 -42.46 18.82 8.02
CA ARG A 296 -43.47 19.75 8.55
C ARG A 296 -44.69 19.87 7.64
N SER A 297 -44.53 19.82 6.31
CA SER A 297 -45.68 19.86 5.41
C SER A 297 -46.51 18.57 5.51
N VAL A 298 -45.86 17.41 5.58
CA VAL A 298 -46.55 16.12 5.75
C VAL A 298 -47.30 16.05 7.08
N GLN A 299 -46.66 16.46 8.18
CA GLN A 299 -47.29 16.48 9.50
C GLN A 299 -48.45 17.47 9.60
N GLY A 300 -48.37 18.61 8.91
CA GLY A 300 -49.48 19.56 8.79
C GLY A 300 -50.66 18.99 7.99
N GLN A 301 -50.39 18.21 6.95
CA GLN A 301 -51.42 17.53 6.15
C GLN A 301 -52.12 16.42 6.93
N GLU A 302 -51.38 15.60 7.68
CA GLU A 302 -51.96 14.57 8.55
C GLU A 302 -52.86 15.16 9.65
N THR A 303 -52.49 16.31 10.24
CA THR A 303 -53.35 16.99 11.23
C THR A 303 -54.63 17.57 10.61
N LEU A 304 -54.57 18.01 9.35
CA LEU A 304 -55.74 18.51 8.62
C LEU A 304 -56.70 17.38 8.22
N ASP A 305 -56.16 16.22 7.83
CA ASP A 305 -56.97 15.05 7.47
C ASP A 305 -57.63 14.40 8.71
N MET A 306 -56.93 14.34 9.85
CA MET A 306 -57.50 13.88 11.13
C MET A 306 -58.62 14.79 11.65
N SER A 307 -58.46 16.11 11.49
CA SER A 307 -59.48 17.07 11.91
C SER A 307 -60.73 17.03 11.02
N LYS A 308 -60.61 16.55 9.78
CA LYS A 308 -61.76 16.30 8.90
C LYS A 308 -62.49 15.00 9.21
N THR A 309 -61.79 13.97 9.70
CA THR A 309 -62.40 12.68 10.08
C THR A 309 -63.13 12.71 11.43
N THR A 310 -62.83 13.70 12.29
CA THR A 310 -63.47 13.82 13.61
C THR A 310 -64.77 14.65 13.58
N ASN A 311 -65.06 15.33 12.45
CA ASN A 311 -66.23 16.20 12.26
C ASN A 311 -67.34 15.57 11.39
N THR A 312 -67.34 14.24 11.24
CA THR A 312 -68.37 13.43 10.59
C THR A 312 -68.83 12.33 11.52
#